data_AF-A0A7V9I9H2-F1
#
_entry.id   AF-A0A7V9I9H2-F1
#
_cell.length_a   1.000
_cell.length_b   1.000
_cell.length_c   1.000
_cell.angle_alpha   90.00
_cell.angle_beta   90.00
_cell.angle_gamma   90.00
#
_symmetry.space_group_name_H-M   'P 1'
#
loop_
_entity.id
_entity.type
_entity.pdbx_description
1 polymer ?
#
loop_
_entity_poly.entity_id
_entity_poly.type
_entity_poly.pdbx_seq_one_letter_code
_entity_poly.pdbx_strand_id
1 'polypeptide(L)'
;MNQRDTEERGQTPANEEPTQPQVKTYDRWQLFYLDRLHRLAGLNKDADAGLLDEDEVRMLRRAIFQTLLDCEYVGVSEEAKMKITVAD
;
A
#
# COMPACT_ATOMS: atom_id res chain seq x y z
N MET A 1 14.64 40.64 46.91
CA MET A 1 13.59 39.69 47.34
C MET A 1 12.34 40.00 46.53
N ASN A 2 11.79 38.98 45.85
CA ASN A 2 10.40 38.75 45.42
C ASN A 2 9.65 39.84 44.62
N GLN A 3 8.81 39.58 43.60
CA GLN A 3 8.33 38.38 42.91
C GLN A 3 7.62 38.86 41.62
N ARG A 4 7.62 37.96 40.63
CA ARG A 4 6.84 37.77 39.38
C ARG A 4 5.54 38.57 39.19
N ASP A 5 5.26 38.94 37.93
CA ASP A 5 4.02 38.68 37.17
C ASP A 5 4.32 38.92 35.68
N THR A 6 4.50 37.89 34.84
CA THR A 6 3.49 37.13 34.07
C THR A 6 2.58 38.01 33.22
N GLU A 7 2.85 38.10 31.91
CA GLU A 7 1.79 38.07 30.88
C GLU A 7 2.38 37.72 29.51
N GLU A 8 2.10 36.48 29.11
CA GLU A 8 2.22 35.95 27.76
C GLU A 8 1.37 36.79 26.79
N ARG A 9 1.95 37.28 25.69
CA ARG A 9 1.16 37.71 24.53
C ARG A 9 1.80 37.29 23.22
N GLY A 10 1.22 36.24 22.66
CA GLY A 10 1.02 36.15 21.21
C GLY A 10 2.09 35.37 20.45
N GLN A 11 2.36 34.13 20.84
CA GLN A 11 2.70 33.14 19.81
C GLN A 11 1.43 32.94 18.98
N THR A 12 1.36 33.59 17.82
CA THR A 12 0.41 33.21 16.77
C THR A 12 0.62 31.73 16.47
N PRO A 13 -0.41 30.87 16.58
CA PRO A 13 -0.27 29.52 16.08
C PRO A 13 0.05 29.64 14.60
N ALA A 14 1.14 29.01 14.18
CA ALA A 14 1.40 28.81 12.76
C ALA A 14 0.11 28.25 12.17
N ASN A 15 -0.46 28.99 11.21
CA ASN A 15 -1.54 28.52 10.38
C ASN A 15 -0.98 27.29 9.65
N GLU A 16 -1.16 26.10 10.24
CA GLU A 16 -1.01 24.85 9.52
C GLU A 16 -2.14 24.86 8.50
N GLU A 17 -1.85 25.43 7.33
CA GLU A 17 -2.70 25.27 6.16
C GLU A 17 -2.97 23.77 6.02
N PRO A 18 -4.24 23.34 5.87
CA PRO A 18 -4.54 21.93 5.73
C PRO A 18 -3.85 21.45 4.46
N THR A 19 -2.74 20.72 4.63
CA THR A 19 -2.01 20.07 3.55
C THR A 19 -3.03 19.22 2.82
N GLN A 20 -3.43 19.66 1.62
CA GLN A 20 -4.37 18.89 0.80
C GLN A 20 -3.79 17.48 0.68
N PRO A 21 -4.60 16.42 0.90
CA PRO A 21 -4.10 15.06 0.83
C PRO A 21 -3.46 14.86 -0.54
N GLN A 22 -2.16 14.65 -0.56
CA GLN A 22 -1.43 14.37 -1.80
C GLN A 22 -1.92 13.02 -2.30
N VAL A 23 -2.86 13.05 -3.26
CA VAL A 23 -3.35 11.84 -3.91
C VAL A 23 -2.18 11.27 -4.71
N LYS A 24 -1.67 10.11 -4.28
CA LYS A 24 -0.62 9.40 -5.01
C LYS A 24 -1.19 9.02 -6.38
N THR A 25 -0.56 9.55 -7.42
CA THR A 25 -0.90 9.19 -8.80
C THR A 25 0.02 8.06 -9.25
N TYR A 26 -0.56 7.10 -9.96
CA TYR A 26 0.16 5.96 -10.50
C TYR A 26 0.22 6.05 -12.01
N ASP A 27 1.36 5.71 -12.58
CA ASP A 27 1.48 5.55 -14.02
C ASP A 27 0.78 4.26 -14.51
N ARG A 28 0.74 4.09 -15.83
CA ARG A 28 0.09 2.96 -16.47
C ARG A 28 0.64 1.61 -16.02
N TRP A 29 1.96 1.48 -15.85
CA TRP A 29 2.60 0.21 -15.50
C TRP A 29 2.43 -0.11 -14.03
N GLN A 30 2.54 0.90 -13.17
CA GLN A 30 2.22 0.79 -11.75
C GLN A 30 0.80 0.29 -11.53
N LEU A 31 -0.20 0.89 -12.21
CA LEU A 31 -1.58 0.43 -12.14
C LEU A 31 -1.76 -1.00 -12.67
N PHE A 32 -1.11 -1.32 -13.79
CA PHE A 32 -1.19 -2.64 -14.41
C PHE A 32 -0.71 -3.75 -13.47
N TYR A 33 0.49 -3.59 -12.88
CA TYR A 33 1.04 -4.62 -11.99
C TYR A 33 0.28 -4.72 -10.67
N LEU A 34 -0.21 -3.60 -10.12
CA LEU A 34 -1.07 -3.62 -8.93
C LEU A 34 -2.42 -4.29 -9.17
N ASP A 35 -3.06 -4.07 -10.33
CA ASP A 35 -4.32 -4.75 -10.69
C ASP A 35 -4.08 -6.24 -10.92
N ARG A 36 -3.02 -6.59 -11.65
CA ARG A 36 -2.63 -7.98 -11.89
C ARG A 36 -2.38 -8.71 -10.57
N LEU A 37 -1.62 -8.12 -9.66
CA LEU A 37 -1.34 -8.70 -8.36
C LEU A 37 -2.63 -8.91 -7.56
N HIS A 38 -3.54 -7.94 -7.57
CA HIS A 38 -4.82 -8.05 -6.88
C HIS A 38 -5.64 -9.25 -7.38
N ARG A 39 -5.72 -9.44 -8.71
CA ARG A 39 -6.45 -10.56 -9.31
C ARG A 39 -5.81 -11.90 -8.96
N LEU A 40 -4.48 -12.00 -9.05
CA LEU A 40 -3.77 -13.23 -8.71
C LEU A 40 -3.91 -13.59 -7.22
N ALA A 41 -3.86 -12.60 -6.33
CA ALA A 41 -4.12 -12.80 -4.91
C ALA A 41 -5.56 -13.27 -4.65
N GLY A 42 -6.54 -12.74 -5.40
CA GLY A 42 -7.92 -13.22 -5.37
C GLY A 42 -8.03 -14.70 -5.76
N LEU A 43 -7.41 -15.09 -6.88
CA LEU A 43 -7.36 -16.49 -7.32
C LEU A 43 -6.65 -17.41 -6.32
N ASN A 44 -5.70 -16.90 -5.52
CA ASN A 44 -5.03 -17.70 -4.51
C ASN A 44 -5.99 -18.12 -3.40
N LYS A 45 -7.04 -17.34 -3.11
CA LYS A 45 -8.10 -17.73 -2.18
C LYS A 45 -8.91 -18.90 -2.71
N ASP A 46 -9.18 -18.93 -4.01
CA ASP A 46 -9.86 -20.05 -4.68
C ASP A 46 -9.00 -21.33 -4.67
N ALA A 47 -7.67 -21.16 -4.80
CA ALA A 47 -6.70 -22.23 -4.62
C ALA A 47 -6.77 -22.83 -3.21
N ASP A 48 -6.83 -21.98 -2.18
CA ASP A 48 -6.92 -22.41 -0.78
C ASP A 48 -8.28 -23.07 -0.46
N ALA A 49 -9.32 -22.76 -1.24
CA ALA A 49 -10.62 -23.46 -1.19
C ALA A 49 -10.61 -24.84 -1.88
N GLY A 50 -9.48 -25.28 -2.45
CA GLY A 50 -9.33 -26.57 -3.11
C GLY A 50 -9.98 -26.65 -4.49
N LEU A 51 -10.20 -25.49 -5.14
CA LEU A 51 -10.84 -25.42 -6.46
C LEU A 51 -9.85 -25.59 -7.63
N LEU A 52 -8.55 -25.59 -7.35
CA LEU A 52 -7.46 -25.74 -8.31
C LEU A 52 -6.65 -26.99 -8.02
N ASP A 53 -6.03 -27.57 -9.06
CA ASP A 53 -5.08 -28.66 -8.87
C ASP A 53 -3.71 -28.17 -8.36
N GLU A 54 -2.86 -29.09 -7.88
CA GLU A 54 -1.57 -28.73 -7.27
C GLU A 54 -0.61 -28.02 -8.23
N ASP A 55 -0.67 -28.33 -9.52
CA ASP A 55 0.20 -27.72 -10.52
C ASP A 55 -0.27 -26.29 -10.86
N GLU A 56 -1.57 -26.07 -10.95
CA GLU A 56 -2.22 -24.77 -11.07
C GLU A 56 -1.89 -23.88 -9.86
N VAL A 57 -1.99 -24.41 -8.63
CA VAL A 57 -1.59 -23.68 -7.41
C VAL A 57 -0.11 -23.28 -7.47
N ARG A 58 0.77 -24.18 -7.92
CA ARG A 58 2.20 -23.89 -8.04
C ARG A 58 2.48 -22.81 -9.09
N MET A 59 1.80 -22.88 -10.23
CA MET A 59 1.91 -21.86 -11.29
C MET A 59 1.39 -20.51 -10.81
N LEU A 60 0.27 -20.48 -10.10
CA LEU A 60 -0.31 -19.27 -9.52
C LEU A 60 0.63 -18.60 -8.53
N ARG A 61 1.19 -19.36 -7.58
CA ARG A 61 2.16 -18.84 -6.61
C ARG A 61 3.41 -18.26 -7.27
N ARG A 62 3.91 -18.88 -8.35
CA ARG A 62 4.99 -18.31 -9.17
C ARG A 62 4.59 -17.01 -9.86
N ALA A 63 3.38 -16.95 -10.42
CA ALA A 63 2.88 -15.74 -11.07
C ALA A 63 2.72 -14.57 -10.09
N ILE A 64 2.25 -14.85 -8.86
CA ILE A 64 2.18 -13.87 -7.77
C ILE A 64 3.58 -13.35 -7.44
N PHE A 65 4.54 -14.26 -7.19
CA PHE A 65 5.91 -13.87 -6.86
C PHE A 65 6.56 -13.02 -7.96
N GLN A 66 6.42 -13.41 -9.23
CA GLN A 66 6.94 -12.61 -10.34
C GLN A 66 6.29 -11.22 -10.39
N THR A 67 4.98 -11.14 -10.18
CA THR A 67 4.27 -9.85 -10.20
C THR A 67 4.69 -8.96 -9.03
N LEU A 68 5.09 -9.52 -7.89
CA LEU A 68 5.66 -8.76 -6.78
C LEU A 68 7.00 -8.12 -7.13
N LEU A 69 7.87 -8.87 -7.82
CA LEU A 69 9.13 -8.33 -8.32
C LEU A 69 8.89 -7.23 -9.37
N ASP A 70 7.88 -7.39 -10.23
CA ASP A 70 7.49 -6.36 -11.19
C ASP A 70 6.98 -5.10 -10.48
N CYS A 71 6.20 -5.24 -9.39
CA CYS A 71 5.74 -4.13 -8.55
C CYS A 71 6.91 -3.40 -7.87
N GLU A 72 7.90 -4.15 -7.37
CA GLU A 72 9.11 -3.57 -6.80
C GLU A 72 9.90 -2.78 -7.85
N TYR A 73 10.06 -3.36 -9.04
CA TYR A 73 10.77 -2.73 -10.16
C TYR A 73 10.12 -1.40 -10.59
N VAL A 74 8.79 -1.31 -10.61
CA VAL A 74 8.08 -0.07 -10.97
C VAL A 74 7.81 0.88 -9.77
N GLY A 75 8.33 0.55 -8.58
CA GLY A 75 8.32 1.43 -7.41
C GLY A 75 7.01 1.47 -6.61
N VAL A 76 6.22 0.38 -6.63
CA VAL A 76 4.94 0.26 -5.89
C VAL A 76 4.94 -0.94 -4.93
N SER A 77 6.10 -1.22 -4.32
CA SER A 77 6.30 -2.36 -3.43
C SER A 77 5.42 -2.31 -2.17
N GLU A 78 5.21 -1.13 -1.58
CA GLU A 78 4.40 -0.97 -0.37
C GLU A 78 2.91 -1.19 -0.65
N GLU A 79 2.38 -0.65 -1.76
CA GLU A 79 1.02 -0.94 -2.21
C GLU A 79 0.81 -2.41 -2.53
N ALA A 80 1.80 -3.03 -3.16
CA ALA A 80 1.77 -4.45 -3.50
C ALA A 80 1.64 -5.30 -2.24
N LYS A 81 2.45 -5.03 -1.20
CA LYS A 81 2.39 -5.73 0.10
C LYS A 81 1.00 -5.61 0.74
N MET A 82 0.43 -4.40 0.78
CA MET A 82 -0.91 -4.19 1.34
C MET A 82 -1.98 -5.04 0.65
N LYS A 83 -1.88 -5.26 -0.67
CA LYS A 83 -2.86 -6.07 -1.43
C LYS A 83 -2.79 -7.57 -1.15
N ILE A 84 -1.65 -8.09 -0.68
CA ILE A 84 -1.50 -9.50 -0.32
C ILE A 84 -1.88 -9.74 1.15
N THR A 85 -1.61 -8.78 2.05
CA THR A 85 -1.91 -8.93 3.49
C THR A 85 -3.41 -8.84 3.80
N VAL A 86 -4.20 -8.14 2.97
CA VAL A 86 -5.67 -8.10 3.08
C VAL A 86 -6.32 -9.41 2.56
N ALA A 87 -5.51 -10.38 2.11
CA ALA A 87 -5.99 -11.65 1.63
C ALA A 87 -6.18 -12.72 2.72
N ASP A 88 -5.64 -12.53 3.93
CA ASP A 88 -5.83 -13.41 5.11
C ASP A 88 -7.20 -13.26 5.77
#